data_AF-A0A1U9K4Z7-F1
#
_entry.id   AF-A0A1U9K4Z7-F1
#
_cell.length_a   1.000
_cell.length_b   1.000
_cell.length_c   1.000
_cell.angle_alpha   90.00
_cell.angle_beta   90.00
_cell.angle_gamma   90.00
#
_symmetry.space_group_name_H-M   'P 1'
#
loop_
_entity.id
_entity.type
_entity.pdbx_description
1 polymer ?
#
loop_
_entity_poly.entity_id
_entity_poly.type
_entity_poly.pdbx_seq_one_letter_code
_entity_poly.pdbx_strand_id
1 'polypeptide(L)'
;MMRLNRISIERVWPVLDTEVLAFSELRQDELYPSIRPNQIVSYIEGAVEFGRQAGKEYEYNGDLAPLMEHIVRSDTRVTFVDEPKKDGDKLIRAQYIRKPATILVYRPSLEQMDHFFLRSGFHIRQEDLIALHVCHEWFHHLEDTRFGRTDDKLPKIVMRKVGPVMFKQPVESTREIAAHAFTQQVIGLSWYPLLLDLLIDYSERKVKKEQIRDSFNGLKQEFKRAVEADVTAV
;
A
#
# COMPACT_ATOMS: atom_id res chain seq x y z
N MET A 1 8.99 -16.50 18.11
CA MET A 1 8.74 -15.71 16.89
C MET A 1 8.37 -14.30 17.29
N MET A 2 8.82 -13.30 16.56
CA MET A 2 8.61 -11.86 16.81
C MET A 2 7.34 -11.36 16.14
N ARG A 3 6.77 -10.30 16.71
CA ARG A 3 5.64 -9.58 16.12
C ARG A 3 6.11 -8.59 15.06
N LEU A 4 5.40 -8.51 13.93
CA LEU A 4 5.76 -7.61 12.83
C LEU A 4 5.71 -6.13 13.25
N ASN A 5 4.80 -5.73 14.13
CA ASN A 5 4.78 -4.36 14.65
C ASN A 5 5.84 -4.05 15.71
N ARG A 6 6.68 -5.02 16.08
CA ARG A 6 7.78 -4.85 17.04
C ARG A 6 9.17 -4.85 16.39
N ILE A 7 9.25 -5.05 15.08
CA ILE A 7 10.54 -4.98 14.39
C ILE A 7 10.90 -3.55 14.01
N SER A 8 12.19 -3.28 14.04
CA SER A 8 12.80 -2.07 13.51
C SER A 8 13.48 -2.39 12.19
N ILE A 9 12.76 -2.27 11.07
CA ILE A 9 13.30 -2.50 9.72
C ILE A 9 14.48 -1.56 9.44
N GLU A 10 14.43 -0.35 9.97
CA GLU A 10 15.45 0.69 9.85
C GLU A 10 16.82 0.30 10.40
N ARG A 11 16.90 -0.71 11.28
CA ARG A 11 18.18 -1.24 11.77
C ARG A 11 18.94 -2.03 10.71
N VAL A 12 18.24 -2.54 9.70
CA VAL A 12 18.80 -3.47 8.70
C VAL A 12 18.72 -2.92 7.29
N TRP A 13 17.69 -2.15 6.97
CA TRP A 13 17.39 -1.63 5.65
C TRP A 13 17.24 -0.10 5.66
N PRO A 14 17.58 0.58 4.55
CA PRO A 14 17.19 1.97 4.38
C PRO A 14 15.66 2.08 4.42
N VAL A 15 15.15 3.21 4.92
CA VAL A 15 13.71 3.47 5.05
C VAL A 15 13.34 4.80 4.40
N LEU A 16 12.06 4.93 4.08
CA LEU A 16 11.44 6.13 3.52
C LEU A 16 10.27 6.56 4.40
N ASP A 17 10.04 7.87 4.42
CA ASP A 17 8.87 8.44 5.06
C ASP A 17 7.61 8.08 4.27
N THR A 18 6.45 8.10 4.95
CA THR A 18 5.17 7.67 4.37
C THR A 18 4.83 8.45 3.11
N GLU A 19 5.07 9.75 3.13
CA GLU A 19 4.78 10.68 2.04
C GLU A 19 5.60 10.35 0.80
N VAL A 20 6.87 9.97 0.98
CA VAL A 20 7.78 9.63 -0.13
C VAL A 20 7.40 8.27 -0.74
N LEU A 21 6.97 7.31 0.09
CA LEU A 21 6.45 6.02 -0.37
C LEU A 21 5.12 6.21 -1.12
N ALA A 22 4.17 6.91 -0.53
CA ALA A 22 2.90 7.23 -1.17
C ALA A 22 3.09 8.02 -2.48
N PHE A 23 4.09 8.92 -2.54
CA PHE A 23 4.48 9.59 -3.78
C PHE A 23 4.97 8.62 -4.86
N SER A 24 5.73 7.58 -4.50
CA SER A 24 6.14 6.55 -5.47
C SER A 24 4.98 5.73 -6.02
N GLU A 25 3.92 5.53 -5.22
CA GLU A 25 2.68 4.89 -5.67
C GLU A 25 1.89 5.82 -6.60
N LEU A 26 1.69 7.08 -6.19
CA LEU A 26 0.99 8.10 -6.97
C LEU A 26 1.62 8.31 -8.35
N ARG A 27 2.95 8.20 -8.46
CA ARG A 27 3.69 8.34 -9.73
C ARG A 27 3.43 7.23 -10.74
N GLN A 28 2.96 6.07 -10.29
CA GLN A 28 2.64 4.95 -11.17
C GLN A 28 1.25 5.12 -11.81
N ASP A 29 0.47 6.11 -11.36
CA ASP A 29 -0.84 6.42 -11.93
C ASP A 29 -0.73 6.98 -13.35
N GLU A 30 -1.60 6.49 -14.25
CA GLU A 30 -1.66 6.97 -15.63
C GLU A 30 -1.96 8.48 -15.72
N LEU A 31 -2.68 9.03 -14.74
CA LEU A 31 -3.04 10.44 -14.69
C LEU A 31 -2.02 11.31 -13.94
N TYR A 32 -0.97 10.73 -13.37
CA TYR A 32 0.06 11.48 -12.63
C TYR A 32 0.62 12.69 -13.41
N PRO A 33 0.95 12.59 -14.72
CA PRO A 33 1.45 13.74 -15.48
C PRO A 33 0.46 14.92 -15.57
N SER A 34 -0.82 14.67 -15.29
CA SER A 34 -1.90 15.67 -15.31
C SER A 34 -2.20 16.24 -13.91
N ILE A 35 -1.60 15.69 -12.86
CA ILE A 35 -1.70 16.23 -11.49
C ILE A 35 -0.85 17.49 -11.41
N ARG A 36 -1.46 18.62 -11.03
CA ARG A 36 -0.71 19.86 -10.80
C ARG A 36 0.24 19.68 -9.61
N PRO A 37 1.46 20.24 -9.63
CA PRO A 37 2.42 20.12 -8.53
C PRO A 37 1.80 20.44 -7.15
N ASN A 38 1.00 21.50 -7.10
CA ASN A 38 0.31 21.96 -5.91
C ASN A 38 -0.80 21.05 -5.36
N GLN A 39 -1.15 20.00 -6.11
CA GLN A 39 -2.15 19.01 -5.68
C GLN A 39 -1.51 17.71 -5.19
N ILE A 40 -0.22 17.47 -5.48
CA ILE A 40 0.47 16.21 -5.16
C ILE A 40 0.36 15.89 -3.67
N VAL A 41 0.69 16.84 -2.80
CA VAL A 41 0.61 16.68 -1.34
C VAL A 41 -0.82 16.38 -0.92
N SER A 42 -1.81 17.11 -1.44
CA SER A 42 -3.21 16.91 -1.07
C SER A 42 -3.76 15.52 -1.44
N TYR A 43 -3.30 14.93 -2.56
CA TYR A 43 -3.67 13.56 -2.93
C TYR A 43 -3.04 12.55 -1.97
N ILE A 44 -1.76 12.71 -1.65
CA ILE A 44 -1.03 11.83 -0.74
C ILE A 44 -1.67 11.88 0.66
N GLU A 45 -1.78 13.07 1.24
CA GLU A 45 -2.34 13.25 2.58
C GLU A 45 -3.80 12.80 2.64
N GLY A 46 -4.61 13.15 1.65
CA GLY A 46 -6.01 12.75 1.58
C GLY A 46 -6.20 11.23 1.52
N ALA A 47 -5.39 10.52 0.72
CA ALA A 47 -5.45 9.08 0.63
C ALA A 47 -4.94 8.37 1.90
N VAL A 48 -3.80 8.82 2.43
CA VAL A 48 -3.24 8.28 3.68
C VAL A 48 -4.21 8.48 4.84
N GLU A 49 -4.79 9.68 4.96
CA GLU A 49 -5.74 10.00 6.02
C GLU A 49 -7.02 9.18 5.89
N PHE A 50 -7.54 9.01 4.66
CA PHE A 50 -8.71 8.16 4.43
C PHE A 50 -8.48 6.73 4.92
N GLY A 51 -7.36 6.11 4.52
CA GLY A 51 -6.99 4.76 4.96
C GLY A 51 -6.82 4.65 6.48
N ARG A 52 -6.12 5.60 7.10
CA ARG A 52 -5.96 5.64 8.56
C ARG A 52 -7.29 5.77 9.28
N GLN A 53 -8.16 6.67 8.86
CA GLN A 53 -9.46 6.86 9.50
C GLN A 53 -10.34 5.60 9.38
N ALA A 54 -10.36 4.96 8.21
CA ALA A 54 -11.05 3.69 8.01
C ALA A 54 -10.48 2.57 8.92
N GLY A 55 -9.17 2.58 9.18
CA GLY A 55 -8.49 1.59 10.01
C GLY A 55 -8.71 1.74 11.52
N LYS A 56 -9.13 2.91 12.02
CA LYS A 56 -9.27 3.17 13.47
C LYS A 56 -10.29 2.28 14.17
N GLU A 57 -11.26 1.76 13.44
CA GLU A 57 -12.31 0.90 13.98
C GLU A 57 -11.87 -0.56 14.14
N TYR A 58 -10.67 -0.90 13.69
CA TYR A 58 -10.14 -2.25 13.68
C TYR A 58 -8.77 -2.31 14.34
N GLU A 59 -8.48 -3.41 15.01
CA GLU A 59 -7.19 -3.63 15.65
C GLU A 59 -6.76 -5.08 15.46
N TYR A 60 -5.51 -5.27 15.04
CA TYR A 60 -4.87 -6.57 14.99
C TYR A 60 -3.83 -6.69 16.10
N ASN A 61 -4.22 -7.43 17.15
CA ASN A 61 -3.38 -7.65 18.33
C ASN A 61 -2.48 -8.88 18.22
N GLY A 62 -2.38 -9.53 17.05
CA GLY A 62 -1.53 -10.71 16.83
C GLY A 62 -2.27 -12.04 16.82
N ASP A 63 -3.58 -11.98 17.00
CA ASP A 63 -4.49 -13.08 16.77
C ASP A 63 -5.27 -12.78 15.48
N LEU A 64 -5.24 -13.72 14.53
CA LEU A 64 -5.98 -13.59 13.28
C LEU A 64 -7.48 -13.80 13.49
N ALA A 65 -7.90 -14.51 14.53
CA ALA A 65 -9.31 -14.90 14.69
C ALA A 65 -10.27 -13.69 14.72
N PRO A 66 -10.02 -12.61 15.49
CA PRO A 66 -10.88 -11.43 15.47
C PRO A 66 -10.91 -10.72 14.12
N LEU A 67 -9.76 -10.61 13.45
CA LEU A 67 -9.67 -10.00 12.12
C LEU A 67 -10.47 -10.82 11.09
N MET A 68 -10.31 -12.15 11.10
CA MET A 68 -11.07 -13.05 10.23
C MET A 68 -12.57 -13.00 10.52
N GLU A 69 -12.98 -12.83 11.78
CA GLU A 69 -14.38 -12.65 12.13
C GLU A 69 -14.96 -11.37 11.49
N HIS A 70 -14.23 -10.25 11.51
CA HIS A 70 -14.66 -9.03 10.83
C HIS A 70 -14.80 -9.22 9.31
N ILE A 71 -13.86 -9.95 8.68
CA ILE A 71 -13.87 -10.21 7.24
C ILE A 71 -15.06 -11.09 6.85
N VAL A 72 -15.32 -12.14 7.62
CA VAL A 72 -16.47 -13.03 7.38
C VAL A 72 -17.79 -12.28 7.59
N ARG A 73 -17.87 -11.42 8.61
CA ARG A 73 -19.04 -10.55 8.86
C ARG A 73 -19.27 -9.50 7.77
N SER A 74 -18.24 -9.16 6.98
CA SER A 74 -18.39 -8.33 5.78
C SER A 74 -18.64 -9.15 4.51
N ASP A 75 -19.20 -10.36 4.64
CA ASP A 75 -19.50 -11.27 3.51
C ASP A 75 -18.30 -11.58 2.61
N THR A 76 -17.09 -11.54 3.16
CA THR A 76 -15.85 -11.79 2.44
C THR A 76 -15.19 -13.08 2.93
N ARG A 77 -14.64 -13.85 1.99
CA ARG A 77 -13.92 -15.09 2.30
C ARG A 77 -12.43 -14.91 2.11
N VAL A 78 -11.62 -15.66 2.85
CA VAL A 78 -10.17 -15.74 2.63
C VAL A 78 -9.84 -17.15 2.17
N THR A 79 -9.13 -17.25 1.04
CA THR A 79 -8.71 -18.52 0.45
C THR A 79 -7.20 -18.50 0.26
N PHE A 80 -6.52 -19.55 0.71
CA PHE A 80 -5.10 -19.73 0.46
C PHE A 80 -4.90 -20.50 -0.85
N VAL A 81 -4.01 -20.01 -1.70
CA VAL A 81 -3.69 -20.59 -3.00
C VAL A 81 -2.22 -21.00 -3.02
N ASP A 82 -1.96 -22.24 -3.44
CA ASP A 82 -0.61 -22.80 -3.44
C ASP A 82 0.12 -22.47 -4.75
N GLU A 83 -0.61 -22.28 -5.84
CA GLU A 83 -0.05 -21.88 -7.13
C GLU A 83 0.39 -20.40 -7.12
N PRO A 84 1.64 -20.09 -7.50
CA PRO A 84 2.09 -18.71 -7.59
C PRO A 84 1.33 -17.98 -8.70
N LYS A 85 0.95 -16.74 -8.44
CA LYS A 85 0.46 -15.83 -9.46
C LYS A 85 1.47 -14.70 -9.67
N LYS A 86 1.69 -14.33 -10.94
CA LYS A 86 2.59 -13.25 -11.32
C LYS A 86 1.86 -12.17 -12.10
N ASP A 87 2.35 -10.96 -11.95
CA ASP A 87 2.10 -9.83 -12.86
C ASP A 87 3.44 -9.35 -13.40
N GLY A 88 3.68 -9.59 -14.69
CA GLY A 88 5.03 -9.53 -15.27
C GLY A 88 6.01 -10.39 -14.49
N ASP A 89 7.09 -9.77 -14.01
CA ASP A 89 8.14 -10.44 -13.22
C ASP A 89 7.85 -10.47 -11.70
N LYS A 90 6.78 -9.79 -11.24
CA LYS A 90 6.46 -9.67 -9.81
C LYS A 90 5.47 -10.75 -9.37
N LEU A 91 5.69 -11.34 -8.19
CA LEU A 91 4.73 -12.23 -7.56
C LEU A 91 3.58 -11.41 -6.93
N ILE A 92 2.35 -11.81 -7.22
CA ILE A 92 1.15 -11.26 -6.58
C ILE A 92 1.04 -11.88 -5.19
N ARG A 93 0.92 -11.04 -4.16
CA ARG A 93 0.94 -11.48 -2.77
C ARG A 93 -0.43 -11.93 -2.28
N ALA A 94 -1.42 -11.10 -2.57
CA ALA A 94 -2.81 -11.39 -2.41
C ALA A 94 -3.62 -10.67 -3.48
N GLN A 95 -4.90 -11.03 -3.60
CA GLN A 95 -5.82 -10.38 -4.51
C GLN A 95 -7.25 -10.45 -3.98
N TYR A 96 -7.95 -9.31 -4.01
CA TYR A 96 -9.39 -9.25 -3.83
C TYR A 96 -10.16 -9.50 -5.13
N ILE A 97 -11.09 -10.47 -5.09
CA ILE A 97 -12.07 -10.77 -6.12
C ILE A 97 -13.43 -10.29 -5.62
N ARG A 98 -14.11 -9.43 -6.38
CA ARG A 98 -15.38 -8.81 -5.94
C ARG A 98 -16.59 -9.75 -6.00
N LYS A 99 -16.63 -10.71 -6.94
CA LYS A 99 -17.80 -11.56 -7.20
C LYS A 99 -17.40 -13.03 -7.39
N PRO A 100 -17.64 -13.90 -6.39
CA PRO A 100 -18.02 -13.58 -5.02
C PRO A 100 -16.86 -12.93 -4.23
N ALA A 101 -17.17 -12.07 -3.25
CA ALA A 101 -16.17 -11.36 -2.44
C ALA A 101 -15.19 -12.35 -1.77
N THR A 102 -13.95 -12.38 -2.25
CA THR A 102 -12.94 -13.38 -1.87
C THR A 102 -11.55 -12.75 -1.92
N ILE A 103 -10.81 -12.83 -0.82
CA ILE A 103 -9.39 -12.49 -0.74
C ILE A 103 -8.59 -13.78 -0.98
N LEU A 104 -7.82 -13.82 -2.06
CA LEU A 104 -6.87 -14.87 -2.34
C LEU A 104 -5.52 -14.51 -1.72
N VAL A 105 -4.94 -15.38 -0.91
CA VAL A 105 -3.60 -15.23 -0.34
C VAL A 105 -2.69 -16.30 -0.93
N TYR A 106 -1.63 -15.90 -1.63
CA TYR A 106 -0.72 -16.82 -2.31
C TYR A 106 0.39 -17.28 -1.37
N ARG A 107 0.44 -18.58 -1.05
CA ARG A 107 1.48 -19.13 -0.14
C ARG A 107 2.90 -18.87 -0.60
N PRO A 108 3.25 -18.98 -1.91
CA PRO A 108 4.60 -18.68 -2.36
C PRO A 108 5.05 -17.25 -2.02
N SER A 109 4.11 -16.30 -1.96
CA SER A 109 4.44 -14.93 -1.54
C SER A 109 4.68 -14.81 -0.03
N LEU A 110 3.94 -15.56 0.79
CA LEU A 110 4.16 -15.59 2.24
C LEU A 110 5.54 -16.18 2.56
N GLU A 111 5.91 -17.26 1.86
CA GLU A 111 7.23 -17.88 1.97
C GLU A 111 8.33 -16.90 1.56
N GLN A 112 8.13 -16.15 0.47
CA GLN A 112 9.08 -15.13 0.03
C GLN A 112 9.32 -14.05 1.11
N MET A 113 8.27 -13.55 1.75
CA MET A 113 8.39 -12.59 2.85
C MET A 113 9.10 -13.19 4.06
N ASP A 114 8.73 -14.42 4.43
CA ASP A 114 9.37 -15.12 5.55
C ASP A 114 10.87 -15.26 5.28
N HIS A 115 11.25 -15.71 4.09
CA HIS A 115 12.64 -15.76 3.65
C HIS A 115 13.33 -14.39 3.65
N PHE A 116 12.65 -13.31 3.25
CA PHE A 116 13.19 -11.95 3.31
C PHE A 116 13.50 -11.53 4.76
N PHE A 117 12.58 -11.78 5.69
CA PHE A 117 12.76 -11.46 7.10
C PHE A 117 13.84 -12.33 7.74
N LEU A 118 13.86 -13.64 7.46
CA LEU A 118 14.87 -14.56 7.97
C LEU A 118 16.28 -14.13 7.54
N ARG A 119 16.47 -13.77 6.25
CA ARG A 119 17.76 -13.23 5.76
C ARG A 119 18.13 -11.90 6.41
N SER A 120 17.14 -11.14 6.87
CA SER A 120 17.32 -9.89 7.60
C SER A 120 17.53 -10.09 9.10
N GLY A 121 17.56 -11.34 9.58
CA GLY A 121 17.75 -11.69 11.00
C GLY A 121 16.46 -11.68 11.82
N PHE A 122 15.29 -11.58 11.19
CA PHE A 122 13.99 -11.54 11.84
C PHE A 122 13.21 -12.84 11.63
N HIS A 123 12.65 -13.39 12.72
CA HIS A 123 11.76 -14.55 12.67
C HIS A 123 10.33 -14.08 12.97
N ILE A 124 9.57 -13.73 11.94
CA ILE A 124 8.24 -13.14 12.08
C ILE A 124 7.19 -14.25 12.26
N ARG A 125 6.13 -13.95 12.98
CA ARG A 125 4.96 -14.83 13.07
C ARG A 125 4.24 -14.88 11.73
N GLN A 126 3.93 -16.08 11.25
CA GLN A 126 3.21 -16.27 9.99
C GLN A 126 1.86 -15.55 9.99
N GLU A 127 1.19 -15.48 11.15
CA GLU A 127 -0.07 -14.77 11.31
C GLU A 127 0.05 -13.28 10.96
N ASP A 128 1.16 -12.65 11.32
CA ASP A 128 1.37 -11.23 11.01
C ASP A 128 1.60 -11.00 9.51
N LEU A 129 2.24 -11.95 8.82
CA LEU A 129 2.45 -11.88 7.36
C LEU A 129 1.11 -12.06 6.62
N ILE A 130 0.26 -12.97 7.09
CA ILE A 130 -1.10 -13.15 6.58
C ILE A 130 -1.92 -11.89 6.84
N ALA A 131 -1.88 -11.37 8.06
CA ALA A 131 -2.62 -10.17 8.45
C ALA A 131 -2.27 -8.97 7.56
N LEU A 132 -0.99 -8.78 7.23
CA LEU A 132 -0.53 -7.71 6.34
C LEU A 132 -1.28 -7.69 5.01
N HIS A 133 -1.33 -8.82 4.31
CA HIS A 133 -1.98 -8.89 3.00
C HIS A 133 -3.49 -8.92 3.09
N VAL A 134 -4.02 -9.62 4.07
CA VAL A 134 -5.46 -9.71 4.24
C VAL A 134 -6.06 -8.35 4.60
N CYS A 135 -5.40 -7.54 5.44
CA CYS A 135 -5.85 -6.17 5.73
C CYS A 135 -5.85 -5.31 4.48
N HIS A 136 -4.82 -5.41 3.64
CA HIS A 136 -4.71 -4.65 2.39
C HIS A 136 -5.86 -4.97 1.44
N GLU A 137 -6.07 -6.25 1.14
CA GLU A 137 -7.15 -6.68 0.24
C GLU A 137 -8.54 -6.48 0.84
N TRP A 138 -8.68 -6.59 2.15
CA TRP A 138 -9.94 -6.34 2.83
C TRP A 138 -10.32 -4.86 2.80
N PHE A 139 -9.36 -3.94 2.86
CA PHE A 139 -9.64 -2.52 2.66
C PHE A 139 -10.31 -2.27 1.30
N HIS A 140 -9.82 -2.89 0.23
CA HIS A 140 -10.43 -2.77 -1.10
C HIS A 140 -11.88 -3.27 -1.13
N HIS A 141 -12.19 -4.31 -0.36
CA HIS A 141 -13.57 -4.73 -0.15
C HIS A 141 -14.39 -3.64 0.60
N LEU A 142 -13.87 -3.13 1.71
CA LEU A 142 -14.55 -2.13 2.54
C LEU A 142 -14.76 -0.80 1.83
N GLU A 143 -13.88 -0.39 0.91
CA GLU A 143 -14.10 0.76 0.03
C GLU A 143 -15.35 0.58 -0.82
N ASP A 144 -15.52 -0.61 -1.41
CA ASP A 144 -16.62 -0.91 -2.32
C ASP A 144 -17.97 -1.10 -1.58
N THR A 145 -17.94 -1.45 -0.28
CA THR A 145 -19.15 -1.84 0.47
C THR A 145 -19.52 -0.93 1.63
N ARG A 146 -18.57 -0.18 2.21
CA ARG A 146 -18.78 0.55 3.47
C ARG A 146 -18.33 2.00 3.41
N PHE A 147 -17.07 2.27 3.08
CA PHE A 147 -16.48 3.60 3.22
C PHE A 147 -16.64 4.46 1.96
N GLY A 148 -16.91 3.83 0.81
CA GLY A 148 -16.77 4.44 -0.50
C GLY A 148 -15.32 4.41 -0.96
N ARG A 149 -15.11 4.52 -2.28
CA ARG A 149 -13.77 4.46 -2.87
C ARG A 149 -12.99 5.74 -2.61
N THR A 150 -11.73 5.62 -2.23
CA THR A 150 -10.83 6.77 -1.95
C THR A 150 -10.74 7.72 -3.15
N ASP A 151 -10.59 7.16 -4.35
CA ASP A 151 -10.44 7.89 -5.61
C ASP A 151 -11.69 8.68 -6.03
N ASP A 152 -12.87 8.30 -5.53
CA ASP A 152 -14.12 9.03 -5.69
C ASP A 152 -14.29 10.16 -4.67
N LYS A 153 -13.62 10.07 -3.51
CA LYS A 153 -13.67 11.07 -2.44
C LYS A 153 -12.66 12.19 -2.63
N LEU A 154 -11.60 11.95 -3.39
CA LEU A 154 -10.58 12.94 -3.72
C LEU A 154 -10.92 13.70 -5.02
N PRO A 155 -10.35 14.90 -5.24
CA PRO A 155 -10.57 15.65 -6.46
C PRO A 155 -10.26 14.80 -7.70
N LYS A 156 -11.13 14.83 -8.70
CA LYS A 156 -10.90 14.14 -9.98
C LYS A 156 -10.15 15.04 -10.95
N ILE A 157 -9.28 14.46 -11.77
CA ILE A 157 -8.54 15.18 -12.80
C ILE A 157 -9.45 15.48 -13.99
N VAL A 158 -9.43 16.72 -14.49
CA VAL A 158 -10.23 17.13 -15.64
C VAL A 158 -9.47 16.75 -16.93
N MET A 159 -9.99 15.77 -17.65
CA MET A 159 -9.36 15.24 -18.87
C MET A 159 -9.69 16.06 -20.10
N ARG A 160 -10.95 16.47 -20.23
CA ARG A 160 -11.43 17.28 -21.35
C ARG A 160 -12.63 18.12 -20.95
N LYS A 161 -12.78 19.26 -21.61
CA LYS A 161 -13.93 20.16 -21.51
C LYS A 161 -14.60 20.25 -22.87
N VAL A 162 -15.91 20.01 -22.92
CA VAL A 162 -16.73 20.18 -24.12
C VAL A 162 -17.89 21.10 -23.76
N GLY A 163 -17.75 22.40 -24.07
CA GLY A 163 -18.67 23.43 -23.61
C GLY A 163 -18.76 23.47 -22.08
N PRO A 164 -19.96 23.45 -21.46
CA PRO A 164 -20.13 23.42 -20.01
C PRO A 164 -19.85 22.05 -19.37
N VAL A 165 -19.64 20.99 -20.17
CA VAL A 165 -19.45 19.62 -19.69
C VAL A 165 -17.96 19.34 -19.44
N MET A 166 -17.64 18.91 -18.23
CA MET A 166 -16.29 18.47 -17.85
C MET A 166 -16.25 16.96 -17.67
N PHE A 167 -15.35 16.30 -18.41
CA PHE A 167 -15.06 14.89 -18.21
C PHE A 167 -13.91 14.78 -17.21
N LYS A 168 -14.16 14.09 -16.10
CA LYS A 168 -13.20 13.93 -15.02
C LYS A 168 -12.89 12.46 -14.78
N GLN A 169 -11.65 12.13 -14.48
CA GLN A 169 -11.23 10.78 -14.11
C GLN A 169 -10.65 10.76 -12.68
N PRO A 170 -10.95 9.69 -11.91
CA PRO A 170 -10.36 9.48 -10.60
C PRO A 170 -8.87 9.11 -10.71
N VAL A 171 -8.10 9.36 -9.66
CA VAL A 171 -6.68 8.98 -9.55
C VAL A 171 -6.62 7.65 -8.80
N GLU A 172 -6.57 6.54 -9.52
CA GLU A 172 -6.80 5.20 -8.98
C GLU A 172 -5.75 4.76 -7.95
N SER A 173 -4.49 5.18 -8.13
CA SER A 173 -3.39 4.91 -7.19
C SER A 173 -3.65 5.38 -5.76
N THR A 174 -4.54 6.37 -5.57
CA THR A 174 -4.95 6.82 -4.24
C THR A 174 -5.61 5.71 -3.41
N ARG A 175 -6.21 4.71 -4.06
CA ARG A 175 -6.79 3.54 -3.40
C ARG A 175 -5.72 2.62 -2.81
N GLU A 176 -4.62 2.39 -3.51
CA GLU A 176 -3.49 1.60 -2.99
C GLU A 176 -2.77 2.34 -1.86
N ILE A 177 -2.62 3.66 -1.97
CA ILE A 177 -2.11 4.51 -0.87
C ILE A 177 -3.01 4.35 0.36
N ALA A 178 -4.32 4.44 0.21
CA ALA A 178 -5.24 4.26 1.33
C ALA A 178 -5.20 2.83 1.90
N ALA A 179 -5.07 1.80 1.06
CA ALA A 179 -4.97 0.40 1.50
C ALA A 179 -3.74 0.13 2.37
N HIS A 180 -2.59 0.68 1.99
CA HIS A 180 -1.38 0.61 2.80
C HIS A 180 -1.52 1.40 4.11
N ALA A 181 -2.13 2.59 4.08
CA ALA A 181 -2.36 3.39 5.27
C ALA A 181 -3.36 2.72 6.25
N PHE A 182 -4.41 2.09 5.73
CA PHE A 182 -5.35 1.26 6.49
C PHE A 182 -4.60 0.10 7.16
N THR A 183 -3.82 -0.66 6.39
CA THR A 183 -3.05 -1.80 6.89
C THR A 183 -2.06 -1.38 7.98
N GLN A 184 -1.37 -0.25 7.78
CA GLN A 184 -0.49 0.34 8.80
C GLN A 184 -1.24 0.60 10.10
N GLN A 185 -2.42 1.22 10.01
CA GLN A 185 -3.24 1.58 11.17
C GLN A 185 -3.76 0.34 11.91
N VAL A 186 -4.32 -0.64 11.20
CA VAL A 186 -4.93 -1.83 11.81
C VAL A 186 -3.89 -2.70 12.51
N ILE A 187 -2.70 -2.87 11.91
CA ILE A 187 -1.62 -3.72 12.46
C ILE A 187 -0.76 -2.95 13.48
N GLY A 188 -0.81 -1.61 13.45
CA GLY A 188 0.00 -0.75 14.31
C GLY A 188 1.48 -0.74 13.91
N LEU A 189 1.77 -0.73 12.61
CA LEU A 189 3.16 -0.73 12.10
C LEU A 189 3.80 0.66 12.25
N SER A 190 5.08 0.68 12.67
CA SER A 190 5.88 1.91 12.74
C SER A 190 6.39 2.41 11.38
N TRP A 191 6.21 1.61 10.34
CA TRP A 191 6.64 1.85 8.97
C TRP A 191 5.47 1.62 8.02
N TYR A 192 5.53 2.24 6.85
CA TYR A 192 4.44 2.19 5.87
C TYR A 192 4.54 0.91 5.01
N PRO A 193 3.49 0.09 4.87
CA PRO A 193 3.55 -1.25 4.27
C PRO A 193 4.23 -1.33 2.90
N LEU A 194 4.04 -0.34 2.02
CA LEU A 194 4.67 -0.28 0.70
C LEU A 194 6.20 -0.36 0.76
N LEU A 195 6.83 0.07 1.87
CA LEU A 195 8.27 -0.07 2.07
C LEU A 195 8.71 -1.53 1.95
N LEU A 196 7.94 -2.45 2.53
CA LEU A 196 8.28 -3.88 2.51
C LEU A 196 8.21 -4.43 1.08
N ASP A 197 7.18 -4.05 0.33
CA ASP A 197 7.01 -4.49 -1.05
C ASP A 197 8.19 -4.03 -1.93
N LEU A 198 8.64 -2.78 -1.77
CA LEU A 198 9.83 -2.26 -2.44
C LEU A 198 11.11 -3.01 -2.03
N LEU A 199 11.32 -3.24 -0.73
CA LEU A 199 12.52 -3.91 -0.23
C LEU A 199 12.60 -5.37 -0.69
N ILE A 200 11.47 -6.07 -0.74
CA ILE A 200 11.38 -7.43 -1.28
C ILE A 200 11.73 -7.44 -2.77
N ASP A 201 11.13 -6.53 -3.56
CA ASP A 201 11.41 -6.39 -5.00
C ASP A 201 12.89 -6.04 -5.28
N TYR A 202 13.51 -5.17 -4.48
CA TYR A 202 14.95 -4.92 -4.56
C TYR A 202 15.79 -6.14 -4.16
N SER A 203 15.40 -6.86 -3.10
CA SER A 203 16.10 -8.07 -2.65
C SER A 203 16.06 -9.17 -3.70
N GLU A 204 14.93 -9.35 -4.41
CA GLU A 204 14.80 -10.35 -5.48
C GLU A 204 15.68 -10.03 -6.68
N ARG A 205 15.75 -8.75 -7.05
CA ARG A 205 16.67 -8.24 -8.07
C ARG A 205 18.12 -8.20 -7.61
N LYS A 206 18.41 -8.67 -6.38
CA LYS A 206 19.75 -8.72 -5.76
C LYS A 206 20.44 -7.35 -5.76
N VAL A 207 19.66 -6.28 -5.64
CA VAL A 207 20.17 -4.91 -5.57
C VAL A 207 20.88 -4.71 -4.23
N LYS A 208 22.08 -4.13 -4.26
CA LYS A 208 22.87 -3.90 -3.05
C LYS A 208 22.24 -2.79 -2.19
N LYS A 209 22.42 -2.87 -0.87
CA LYS A 209 21.84 -1.91 0.08
C LYS A 209 22.25 -0.46 -0.22
N GLU A 210 23.47 -0.25 -0.70
CA GLU A 210 23.98 1.06 -1.10
C GLU A 210 23.15 1.62 -2.27
N GLN A 211 22.88 0.80 -3.28
CA GLN A 211 22.07 1.18 -4.45
C GLN A 211 20.60 1.43 -4.08
N ILE A 212 20.06 0.68 -3.11
CA ILE A 212 18.72 0.95 -2.58
C ILE A 212 18.71 2.32 -1.89
N ARG A 213 19.72 2.63 -1.07
CA ARG A 213 19.85 3.93 -0.41
C ARG A 213 19.94 5.07 -1.42
N ASP A 214 20.72 4.89 -2.49
CA ASP A 214 20.83 5.89 -3.55
C ASP A 214 19.51 6.08 -4.28
N SER A 215 18.79 5.00 -4.59
CA SER A 215 17.46 5.05 -5.20
C SER A 215 16.46 5.79 -4.30
N PHE A 216 16.49 5.50 -2.99
CA PHE A 216 15.64 6.16 -1.99
C PHE A 216 15.96 7.65 -1.87
N ASN A 217 17.24 8.02 -1.90
CA ASN A 217 17.67 9.42 -1.94
C ASN A 217 17.16 10.12 -3.20
N GLY A 218 17.25 9.47 -4.37
CA GLY A 218 16.71 9.98 -5.63
C GLY A 218 15.21 10.26 -5.52
N LEU A 219 14.44 9.32 -4.99
CA LEU A 219 13.00 9.48 -4.79
C LEU A 219 12.66 10.62 -3.82
N LYS A 220 13.43 10.80 -2.73
CA LYS A 220 13.29 11.95 -1.82
C LYS A 220 13.52 13.29 -2.54
N GLN A 221 14.54 13.38 -3.38
CA GLN A 221 14.83 14.60 -4.14
C GLN A 221 13.77 14.87 -5.22
N GLU A 222 13.21 13.83 -5.83
CA GLU A 222 12.10 13.97 -6.77
C GLU A 222 10.83 14.46 -6.07
N PHE A 223 10.48 13.88 -4.93
CA PHE A 223 9.35 14.35 -4.13
C PHE A 223 9.54 15.81 -3.73
N LYS A 224 10.71 16.16 -3.19
CA LYS A 224 11.05 17.53 -2.82
C LYS A 224 10.88 18.51 -3.98
N ARG A 225 11.41 18.17 -5.17
CA ARG A 225 11.25 19.01 -6.38
C ARG A 225 9.80 19.13 -6.83
N ALA A 226 9.03 18.04 -6.76
CA ALA A 226 7.61 18.05 -7.13
C ALA A 226 6.79 18.96 -6.22
N VAL A 227 7.12 19.00 -4.92
CA VAL A 227 6.50 19.91 -3.94
C VAL A 227 7.02 21.34 -4.07
N GLU A 228 8.31 21.56 -4.32
CA GLU A 228 8.88 22.92 -4.46
C GLU A 228 8.47 23.63 -5.76
N ALA A 229 8.15 22.87 -6.82
CA ALA A 229 7.58 23.43 -8.05
C ALA A 229 6.19 24.09 -7.84
N ASP A 230 5.56 23.86 -6.69
CA ASP A 230 4.38 24.59 -6.22
C ASP A 230 4.70 26.04 -5.84
N VAL A 231 5.84 26.27 -5.17
CA VAL A 231 6.19 27.56 -4.56
C VAL A 231 6.65 28.60 -5.59
N THR A 232 7.23 28.17 -6.71
CA THR A 232 7.73 29.05 -7.77
C THR A 232 6.71 29.36 -8.88
N ALA A 233 5.52 28.77 -8.82
CA ALA A 233 4.43 28.98 -9.77
C ALA A 233 3.36 29.98 -9.26
N VAL A 234 3.59 30.61 -8.10
CA VAL A 234 2.74 31.64 -7.48
C VAL A 234 3.29 33.04 -7.75
#